data_AF-A0A832ZGK9-F1
#
_entry.id   AF-A0A832ZGK9-F1
#
_cell.length_a   1.000
_cell.length_b   1.000
_cell.length_c   1.000
_cell.angle_alpha   90.00
_cell.angle_beta   90.00
_cell.angle_gamma   90.00
#
_symmetry.space_group_name_H-M   'P 1'
#
loop_
_entity.id
_entity.type
_entity.pdbx_description
1 polymer ?
#
loop_
_entity_poly.entity_id
_entity_poly.type
_entity_poly.pdbx_seq_one_letter_code
_entity_poly.pdbx_strand_id
1 'polypeptide(L)'
;DFKDIDVDNLLEIIIKKLGLIRVFPVNSDRAVLLEKGSTVKNFIEKLNESWLDKFVFAKIIRGGKKVRVGLNYLLEDMDIVELKLKG
;
A
#
# COMPACT_ATOMS: atom_id res chain seq x y z
N ASP A 1 10.09 -31.68 13.39
CA ASP A 1 9.24 -31.85 12.20
C ASP A 1 8.26 -30.67 12.19
N PHE A 2 8.33 -29.78 11.20
CA PHE A 2 7.47 -28.57 11.11
C PHE A 2 6.26 -28.79 10.21
N LYS A 3 5.81 -30.05 10.07
CA LYS A 3 4.84 -30.48 9.05
C LYS A 3 3.44 -29.88 9.20
N ASP A 4 3.15 -29.24 10.33
CA ASP A 4 1.83 -28.64 10.63
C ASP A 4 1.89 -27.12 10.87
N ILE A 5 2.97 -26.44 10.46
CA ILE A 5 3.00 -24.97 10.54
C ILE A 5 2.17 -24.38 9.40
N ASP A 6 1.09 -23.72 9.76
CA ASP A 6 0.38 -22.78 8.90
C ASP A 6 1.25 -21.53 8.70
N VAL A 7 2.10 -21.58 7.66
CA VAL A 7 3.05 -20.52 7.33
C VAL A 7 2.33 -19.22 6.97
N ASP A 8 1.19 -19.31 6.29
CA ASP A 8 0.42 -18.14 5.87
C ASP A 8 -0.13 -17.39 7.09
N ASN A 9 -0.71 -18.12 8.04
CA ASN A 9 -1.16 -17.53 9.30
C ASN A 9 0.00 -16.94 10.11
N LEU A 10 1.16 -17.59 10.13
CA LEU A 10 2.35 -17.05 10.79
C LEU A 10 2.81 -15.73 10.16
N LEU A 11 2.84 -15.64 8.83
CA LEU A 11 3.17 -14.41 8.11
C LEU A 11 2.16 -13.30 8.40
N GLU A 12 0.87 -13.60 8.41
CA GLU A 12 -0.19 -12.66 8.80
C GLU A 12 0.00 -12.13 10.23
N ILE A 13 0.36 -13.01 11.18
CA ILE A 13 0.65 -12.62 12.57
C ILE A 13 1.87 -11.68 12.63
N ILE A 14 2.93 -11.98 11.89
CA ILE A 14 4.15 -11.17 11.86
C ILE A 14 3.84 -9.77 11.30
N ILE A 15 3.16 -9.69 10.17
CA ILE A 15 2.77 -8.41 9.54
C ILE A 15 1.96 -7.56 10.52
N LYS A 16 0.96 -8.16 11.17
CA LYS A 16 0.11 -7.47 12.17
C LYS A 16 0.92 -7.02 13.39
N LYS A 17 1.79 -7.87 13.93
CA LYS A 17 2.61 -7.54 15.12
C LYS A 17 3.62 -6.44 14.86
N LEU A 18 4.19 -6.40 13.65
CA LEU A 18 5.09 -5.32 13.23
C LEU A 18 4.35 -4.03 12.86
N GLY A 19 3.01 -4.04 12.86
CA GLY A 19 2.21 -2.87 12.50
C GLY A 19 2.41 -2.48 11.04
N LEU A 20 2.65 -3.45 10.15
CA LEU A 20 2.83 -3.21 8.72
C LEU A 20 1.50 -3.29 7.97
N ILE A 21 1.45 -2.58 6.85
CA ILE A 21 0.37 -2.64 5.86
C ILE A 21 0.95 -2.95 4.48
N ARG A 22 0.20 -3.70 3.68
CA ARG A 22 0.51 -4.06 2.31
C ARG A 22 -0.32 -3.19 1.37
N VAL A 23 0.34 -2.37 0.58
CA VAL A 23 -0.34 -1.49 -0.38
C VAL A 23 0.11 -1.83 -1.78
N PHE A 24 -0.84 -2.03 -2.69
CA PHE A 24 -0.59 -2.55 -4.03
C PHE A 24 -0.72 -1.44 -5.08
N PRO A 25 0.23 -1.28 -6.00
CA PRO A 25 -0.02 -0.53 -7.23
C PRO A 25 -1.13 -1.20 -8.05
N VAL A 26 -2.01 -0.44 -8.70
CA VAL A 26 -3.17 -0.98 -9.46
C VAL A 26 -2.81 -2.01 -10.55
N ASN A 27 -1.59 -1.97 -11.07
CA ASN A 27 -1.11 -2.87 -12.13
C ASN A 27 -0.02 -3.84 -11.63
N SER A 28 0.02 -4.14 -10.33
CA SER A 28 1.04 -5.05 -9.76
C SER A 28 0.46 -5.95 -8.68
N ASP A 29 0.92 -7.19 -8.67
CA ASP A 29 0.70 -8.19 -7.62
C ASP A 29 1.69 -8.04 -6.46
N ARG A 30 2.67 -7.14 -6.57
CA ARG A 30 3.68 -6.90 -5.54
C ARG A 30 3.24 -5.78 -4.61
N ALA A 31 3.08 -6.12 -3.34
CA ALA A 31 2.84 -5.14 -2.29
C ALA A 31 4.07 -4.28 -2.03
N VAL A 32 3.83 -3.00 -1.80
CA VAL A 32 4.73 -2.10 -1.08
C VAL A 32 4.40 -2.25 0.40
N LEU A 33 5.35 -2.75 1.18
CA LEU A 33 5.24 -2.81 2.64
C LEU A 33 5.51 -1.43 3.23
N LEU A 34 4.55 -0.94 4.01
CA LEU A 34 4.59 0.34 4.70
C LEU A 34 4.23 0.16 6.17
N GLU A 35 4.60 1.12 7.02
CA GLU A 35 4.13 1.16 8.40
C GLU A 35 2.68 1.63 8.46
N LYS A 36 1.90 1.12 9.41
CA LYS A 36 0.54 1.59 9.68
C LYS A 36 0.55 3.09 9.99
N GLY A 37 -0.34 3.83 9.34
CA GLY A 37 -0.36 5.30 9.41
C GLY A 37 0.40 5.98 8.27
N SER A 38 1.03 5.20 7.38
CA SER A 38 1.63 5.74 6.16
C SER A 38 0.57 6.36 5.24
N THR A 39 1.01 7.37 4.49
CA THR A 39 0.17 8.12 3.56
C THR A 39 0.49 7.78 2.09
N VAL A 40 -0.33 8.29 1.16
CA VAL A 40 -0.04 8.23 -0.29
C VAL A 40 1.33 8.81 -0.61
N LYS A 41 1.77 9.86 0.09
CA LYS A 41 3.12 10.42 -0.05
C LYS A 41 4.18 9.36 0.24
N ASN A 42 4.08 8.68 1.38
CA ASN A 42 5.06 7.65 1.77
C ASN A 42 5.08 6.47 0.80
N PHE A 43 3.92 6.09 0.25
CA PHE A 43 3.84 5.09 -0.80
C PHE A 43 4.60 5.50 -2.06
N ILE A 44 4.46 6.77 -2.50
CA ILE A 44 5.19 7.30 -3.65
C ILE A 44 6.69 7.36 -3.36
N GLU A 45 7.10 7.89 -2.22
CA GLU A 45 8.52 7.95 -1.80
C GLU A 45 9.19 6.58 -1.84
N LYS A 46 8.47 5.54 -1.39
CA LYS A 46 8.97 4.16 -1.37
C LYS A 46 9.13 3.57 -2.78
N LEU A 47 8.32 4.00 -3.74
CA LEU A 47 8.39 3.55 -5.14
C LEU A 47 9.42 4.35 -5.94
N ASN A 48 9.24 5.67 -5.96
CA ASN A 48 10.09 6.62 -6.65
C ASN A 48 9.74 8.05 -6.20
N GLU A 49 10.63 8.67 -5.42
CA GLU A 49 10.46 10.03 -4.89
C GLU A 49 10.23 11.09 -5.97
N SER A 50 10.82 10.95 -7.16
CA SER A 50 10.67 11.91 -8.28
C SER A 50 9.24 12.04 -8.80
N TRP A 51 8.34 11.12 -8.44
CA TRP A 51 6.93 11.18 -8.81
C TRP A 51 6.14 12.16 -7.95
N LEU A 52 6.64 12.57 -6.79
CA LEU A 52 5.98 13.55 -5.92
C LEU A 52 5.76 14.89 -6.64
N ASP A 53 6.76 15.39 -7.37
CA ASP A 53 6.68 16.66 -8.10
C ASP A 53 5.66 16.62 -9.24
N LYS A 54 5.40 15.42 -9.76
CA LYS A 54 4.44 15.16 -10.83
C LYS A 54 3.08 14.75 -10.30
N PHE A 55 2.90 14.56 -9.00
CA PHE A 55 1.65 14.05 -8.44
C PHE A 55 0.47 15.00 -8.72
N VAL A 56 -0.66 14.44 -9.16
CA VAL A 56 -1.93 15.15 -9.29
C VAL A 56 -2.93 14.66 -8.26
N PHE A 57 -3.13 13.34 -8.20
CA PHE A 57 -3.97 12.66 -7.22
C PHE A 57 -3.71 11.15 -7.25
N ALA A 58 -4.20 10.44 -6.23
CA ALA A 58 -4.32 8.99 -6.26
C ALA A 58 -5.79 8.57 -6.25
N LYS A 59 -6.10 7.39 -6.80
CA LYS A 59 -7.35 6.69 -6.52
C LYS A 59 -7.04 5.50 -5.63
N ILE A 60 -7.74 5.41 -4.52
CA ILE A 60 -7.69 4.25 -3.62
C ILE A 60 -8.87 3.35 -3.96
N ILE A 61 -8.58 2.07 -4.19
CA ILE A 61 -9.58 1.04 -4.47
C ILE A 61 -9.61 0.10 -3.27
N ARG A 62 -10.74 0.09 -2.56
CA ARG A 62 -10.94 -0.73 -1.36
C ARG A 62 -12.38 -1.22 -1.30
N GLY A 63 -12.57 -2.53 -1.11
CA GLY A 63 -13.91 -3.13 -1.01
C GLY A 63 -14.82 -2.79 -2.20
N GLY A 64 -14.27 -2.75 -3.42
CA GLY A 64 -14.99 -2.38 -4.65
C GLY A 64 -15.29 -0.89 -4.82
N LYS A 65 -15.01 -0.04 -3.83
CA LYS A 65 -15.18 1.42 -3.91
C LYS A 65 -13.90 2.08 -4.42
N LYS A 66 -14.04 3.18 -5.16
CA LYS A 66 -12.92 4.01 -5.62
C LYS A 66 -13.06 5.43 -5.09
N VAL A 67 -12.02 5.94 -4.44
CA VAL A 67 -12.01 7.29 -3.88
C VAL A 67 -10.78 8.05 -4.39
N ARG A 68 -10.97 9.28 -4.87
CA ARG A 68 -9.88 10.18 -5.25
C ARG A 68 -9.35 10.89 -4.02
N VAL A 69 -8.03 10.87 -3.83
CA VAL A 69 -7.37 11.37 -2.62
C VAL A 69 -6.09 12.15 -2.95
N GLY A 70 -5.62 12.93 -1.98
CA GLY A 70 -4.34 13.64 -2.03
C GLY A 70 -3.20 12.90 -1.31
N LEU A 71 -2.03 13.53 -1.28
CA LEU A 71 -0.80 12.98 -0.69
C LEU A 71 -0.93 12.58 0.79
N ASN A 72 -1.70 13.32 1.57
CA ASN A 72 -1.83 13.13 3.01
C ASN A 72 -2.88 12.07 3.40
N TYR A 73 -3.53 11.43 2.43
CA TYR A 73 -4.52 10.39 2.72
C TYR A 73 -3.84 9.16 3.33
N LEU A 74 -4.39 8.67 4.43
CA LEU A 74 -3.90 7.51 5.16
C LEU A 74 -4.28 6.22 4.44
N LEU A 75 -3.29 5.37 4.21
CA LEU A 75 -3.47 4.07 3.58
C LEU A 75 -3.79 3.00 4.62
N GLU A 76 -4.53 1.99 4.20
CA GLU A 76 -4.83 0.80 4.99
C GLU A 76 -4.25 -0.45 4.34
N ASP A 77 -4.16 -1.52 5.12
CA ASP A 77 -3.74 -2.83 4.62
C ASP A 77 -4.65 -3.27 3.47
N MET A 78 -4.03 -3.83 2.44
CA MET A 78 -4.65 -4.31 1.19
C MET A 78 -5.23 -3.20 0.29
N ASP A 79 -4.91 -1.93 0.53
CA ASP A 79 -5.26 -0.87 -0.41
C ASP A 79 -4.62 -1.07 -1.78
N ILE A 80 -5.38 -0.78 -2.83
CA ILE A 80 -4.87 -0.67 -4.19
C ILE A 80 -4.81 0.81 -4.58
N VAL A 81 -3.63 1.26 -5.02
CA VAL A 81 -3.33 2.66 -5.36
C VAL A 81 -3.09 2.81 -6.86
N GLU A 82 -3.91 3.64 -7.49
CA GLU A 82 -3.68 4.14 -8.85
C GLU A 82 -3.17 5.58 -8.76
N LEU A 83 -1.92 5.81 -9.19
CA LEU A 83 -1.32 7.16 -9.20
C LEU A 83 -1.64 7.87 -10.52
N LYS A 84 -2.10 9.12 -10.44
CA LYS A 84 -2.17 10.02 -11.59
C LYS A 84 -1.07 11.07 -11.48
N LEU A 85 -0.12 11.00 -12.41
CA LEU A 85 0.99 11.94 -12.54
C LEU A 85 0.76 12.90 -13.73
N LYS A 86 1.36 14.09 -13.65
CA LYS A 86 1.51 15.02 -14.77
C LYS A 86 2.44 14.37 -15.82
N GLY A 87 2.07 14.55 -17.08
CA GLY A 87 2.92 14.17 -18.23
C GLY A 87 4.15 15.04 -18.31
#